data_AF-A0A2G6TAA1-F1
#
_entry.id   AF-A0A2G6TAA1-F1
#
_cell.length_a   1.000
_cell.length_b   1.000
_cell.length_c   1.000
_cell.angle_alpha   90.00
_cell.angle_beta   90.00
_cell.angle_gamma   90.00
#
_symmetry.space_group_name_H-M   'P 1'
#
loop_
_entity.id
_entity.type
_entity.pdbx_description
1 polymer ?
#
loop_
_entity_poly.entity_id
_entity_poly.type
_entity_poly.pdbx_seq_one_letter_code
_entity_poly.pdbx_strand_id
1 'polypeptide(L)'
;MNKPFLCVNKFPFFSCLPDSISFIEKATSDNYNINIALIENCIVDYSDSKHTYEGSFISSYIRHLMVKNNKSFVFESVFSHPSKIAQLQDAVLTSLCSKIY
;
A
#
# COMPACT_ATOMS: atom_id res chain seq x y z
N MET A 1 21.26 -2.25 18.44
CA MET A 1 19.80 -2.16 18.28
C MET A 1 19.43 -2.85 16.98
N ASN A 2 18.76 -4.01 17.09
CA ASN A 2 18.43 -4.86 15.95
C ASN A 2 17.34 -4.20 15.09
N LYS A 3 17.65 -3.92 13.82
CA LYS A 3 16.64 -3.53 12.83
C LYS A 3 15.70 -4.72 12.63
N PRO A 4 14.38 -4.56 12.77
CA PRO A 4 13.46 -5.67 12.57
C PRO A 4 13.57 -6.15 11.12
N PHE A 5 13.75 -7.46 10.97
CA PHE A 5 13.68 -8.20 9.72
C PHE A 5 12.38 -7.87 8.98
N LEU A 6 12.42 -6.98 8.00
CA LEU A 6 11.23 -6.61 7.23
C LEU A 6 11.57 -6.22 5.79
N CYS A 7 12.53 -6.91 5.16
CA CYS A 7 12.84 -6.73 3.75
C CYS A 7 13.39 -8.02 3.16
N VAL A 8 12.56 -9.05 3.04
CA VAL A 8 12.81 -10.12 2.08
C VAL A 8 11.48 -10.53 1.44
N ASN A 9 11.29 -10.12 0.18
CA ASN A 9 10.39 -10.69 -0.83
C ASN A 9 8.85 -10.58 -0.71
N LYS A 10 8.25 -9.87 0.26
CA LYS A 10 6.77 -9.76 0.27
C LYS A 10 6.20 -8.74 -0.74
N PHE A 11 6.70 -7.50 -0.79
CA PHE A 11 6.33 -6.49 -1.79
C PHE A 11 7.52 -5.55 -2.08
N PRO A 12 8.37 -5.83 -3.09
CA PRO A 12 9.59 -5.06 -3.32
C PRO A 12 9.30 -3.57 -3.55
N PHE A 13 10.09 -2.70 -2.91
CA PHE A 13 9.99 -1.23 -2.90
C PHE A 13 8.75 -0.63 -2.19
N PHE A 14 7.57 -1.23 -2.31
CA PHE A 14 6.36 -0.69 -1.68
C PHE A 14 6.41 -0.75 -0.14
N SER A 15 7.01 -1.81 0.42
CA SER A 15 7.13 -1.99 1.88
C SER A 15 7.87 -0.85 2.60
N CYS A 16 8.63 -0.04 1.88
CA CYS A 16 9.39 1.09 2.41
C CYS A 16 8.66 2.44 2.28
N LEU A 17 7.48 2.49 1.65
CA LEU A 17 6.74 3.73 1.46
C LEU A 17 5.96 4.11 2.72
N PRO A 18 5.75 5.42 2.99
CA PRO A 18 5.03 5.90 4.17
C PRO A 18 3.66 5.24 4.37
N ASP A 19 2.91 5.04 3.28
CA ASP A 19 1.59 4.40 3.34
C ASP A 19 1.67 2.95 3.80
N SER A 20 2.62 2.18 3.28
CA SER A 20 2.83 0.79 3.68
C SER A 20 3.25 0.70 5.15
N ILE A 21 4.17 1.57 5.58
CA ILE A 21 4.65 1.62 6.95
C ILE A 21 3.48 1.93 7.89
N SER A 22 2.65 2.93 7.58
CA SER A 22 1.49 3.29 8.39
C SER A 22 0.50 2.14 8.58
N PHE A 23 0.23 1.34 7.54
CA PHE A 23 -0.62 0.15 7.66
C PHE A 23 0.01 -0.94 8.54
N ILE A 24 1.30 -1.20 8.37
CA ILE A 24 2.03 -2.21 9.16
C ILE A 24 2.08 -1.81 10.63
N GLU A 25 2.38 -0.54 10.93
CA GLU A 25 2.41 -0.01 12.30
C GLU A 25 1.04 -0.09 12.96
N LYS A 26 -0.02 0.31 12.25
CA LYS A 26 -1.39 0.23 12.77
C LYS A 26 -1.85 -1.20 13.02
N ALA A 27 -1.55 -2.13 12.11
CA ALA A 27 -1.85 -3.54 12.36
C ALA A 27 -1.08 -4.06 13.58
N THR A 28 0.21 -3.71 13.68
CA THR A 28 1.07 -4.13 14.79
C THR A 28 0.59 -3.57 16.13
N SER A 29 0.11 -2.32 16.18
CA SER A 29 -0.46 -1.74 17.41
C SER A 29 -1.71 -2.49 17.89
N ASP A 30 -2.44 -3.10 16.96
CA ASP A 30 -3.65 -3.88 17.23
C ASP A 30 -3.33 -5.37 17.48
N ASN A 31 -2.07 -5.71 17.74
CA ASN A 31 -1.56 -7.09 17.87
C ASN A 31 -1.87 -7.98 16.66
N TYR A 32 -1.93 -7.37 15.48
CA TYR A 32 -2.20 -8.04 14.22
C TYR A 32 -1.01 -7.94 13.27
N ASN A 33 -0.70 -9.03 12.55
CA ASN A 33 0.39 -9.03 11.57
C ASN A 33 -0.18 -9.24 10.17
N ILE A 34 0.06 -8.29 9.28
CA ILE A 34 -0.35 -8.37 7.88
C ILE A 34 0.46 -9.48 7.19
N ASN A 35 -0.18 -10.58 6.82
CA ASN A 35 0.48 -11.76 6.26
C ASN A 35 0.13 -12.01 4.79
N ILE A 36 0.61 -11.14 3.92
CA ILE A 36 0.40 -11.21 2.46
C ILE A 36 1.74 -11.27 1.72
N ALA A 37 1.75 -11.85 0.52
CA ALA A 37 2.93 -11.91 -0.33
C ALA A 37 2.58 -11.74 -1.82
N LEU A 38 3.53 -11.25 -2.61
CA LEU A 38 3.47 -11.23 -4.06
C LEU A 38 4.28 -12.41 -4.63
N ILE A 39 3.60 -13.38 -5.24
CA ILE A 39 4.20 -14.59 -5.83
C ILE A 39 3.74 -14.69 -7.27
N GLU A 40 4.66 -14.68 -8.23
CA GLU A 40 4.33 -14.81 -9.67
C GLU A 40 3.23 -13.84 -10.15
N ASN A 41 3.33 -12.57 -9.74
CA ASN A 41 2.32 -11.52 -9.97
C ASN A 41 0.93 -11.79 -9.35
N CYS A 42 0.81 -12.78 -8.47
CA CYS A 42 -0.38 -13.05 -7.69
C CYS A 42 -0.18 -12.56 -6.26
N ILE A 43 -1.19 -11.87 -5.72
CA ILE A 43 -1.22 -11.52 -4.30
C ILE A 43 -1.84 -12.70 -3.55
N VAL A 44 -1.09 -13.26 -2.62
CA VAL A 44 -1.52 -14.37 -1.77
C VAL A 44 -1.70 -13.86 -0.34
N ASP A 45 -2.87 -14.14 0.23
CA ASP A 45 -3.21 -13.85 1.61
C ASP A 45 -3.14 -15.13 2.45
N TYR A 46 -2.27 -15.11 3.46
CA TYR A 46 -2.03 -16.22 4.39
C TYR A 46 -2.64 -15.95 5.77
N SER A 47 -3.53 -14.98 5.90
CA SER A 47 -4.25 -14.73 7.15
C SER A 47 -5.34 -15.80 7.36
N ASP A 48 -5.38 -16.38 8.57
CA ASP A 48 -6.41 -17.35 8.96
C ASP A 48 -7.76 -16.66 9.24
N SER A 49 -7.73 -15.35 9.53
CA SER A 49 -8.90 -14.52 9.81
C SER A 49 -8.95 -13.33 8.84
N LYS A 50 -10.15 -13.01 8.34
CA LYS A 50 -10.35 -11.87 7.45
C LYS A 50 -10.29 -10.57 8.24
N HIS A 51 -9.14 -9.91 8.25
CA HIS A 51 -9.01 -8.54 8.75
C HIS A 51 -9.05 -7.54 7.59
N THR A 52 -9.58 -6.34 7.88
CA THR A 52 -9.67 -5.26 6.88
C THR A 52 -8.29 -4.67 6.53
N TYR A 53 -7.25 -5.03 7.28
CA TYR A 53 -5.88 -4.53 7.11
C TYR A 53 -5.25 -5.01 5.80
N GLU A 54 -5.42 -6.28 5.45
CA GLU A 54 -4.97 -6.88 4.20
C GLU A 54 -5.59 -6.16 3.00
N GLY A 55 -6.92 -6.03 2.99
CA GLY A 55 -7.63 -5.36 1.91
C GLY A 55 -7.19 -3.90 1.75
N SER A 56 -6.97 -3.21 2.87
CA SER A 56 -6.48 -1.82 2.86
C SER A 56 -5.07 -1.71 2.31
N PHE A 57 -4.17 -2.62 2.72
CA PHE A 57 -2.80 -2.68 2.23
C PHE A 57 -2.76 -3.00 0.74
N ILE A 58 -3.50 -4.03 0.30
CA ILE A 58 -3.58 -4.46 -1.11
C ILE A 58 -4.13 -3.33 -1.98
N SER A 59 -5.20 -2.66 -1.54
CA SER A 59 -5.76 -1.52 -2.26
C SER A 59 -4.73 -0.40 -2.41
N SER A 60 -3.97 -0.11 -1.35
CA SER A 60 -2.91 0.90 -1.38
C SER A 60 -1.78 0.53 -2.36
N TYR A 61 -1.37 -0.74 -2.36
CA TYR A 61 -0.35 -1.25 -3.30
C TYR A 61 -0.79 -1.13 -4.76
N ILE A 62 -2.01 -1.57 -5.08
CA ILE A 62 -2.57 -1.46 -6.43
C ILE A 62 -2.65 0.00 -6.85
N ARG A 63 -3.11 0.89 -5.95
CA ARG A 63 -3.18 2.33 -6.18
C ARG A 63 -1.81 2.91 -6.56
N HIS A 64 -0.78 2.56 -5.78
CA HIS A 64 0.59 2.97 -6.05
C HIS A 64 1.07 2.51 -7.44
N LEU A 65 0.80 1.25 -7.82
CA LEU A 65 1.15 0.75 -9.14
C LEU A 65 0.41 1.49 -10.26
N MET A 66 -0.87 1.78 -10.11
CA MET A 66 -1.64 2.50 -11.15
C MET A 66 -1.09 3.91 -11.37
N VAL A 67 -0.82 4.66 -10.29
CA VAL A 67 -0.19 5.99 -10.37
C VAL A 67 1.19 5.91 -11.03
N LYS A 68 2.04 4.98 -10.57
CA LYS A 68 3.39 4.80 -11.12
C LYS A 68 3.39 4.46 -12.61
N ASN A 69 2.40 3.68 -13.08
CA ASN A 69 2.29 3.29 -14.48
C ASN A 69 1.44 4.27 -15.32
N ASN A 70 1.06 5.42 -14.76
CA ASN A 70 0.20 6.42 -15.38
C ASN A 70 -1.08 5.81 -15.99
N LYS A 71 -1.68 4.85 -15.27
CA LYS A 71 -2.93 4.22 -15.67
C LYS A 71 -4.08 4.93 -14.97
N SER A 72 -5.08 5.35 -15.74
CA SER A 72 -6.33 5.88 -15.18
C SER A 72 -7.08 4.77 -14.45
N PHE A 73 -7.56 5.06 -13.25
CA PHE A 73 -8.33 4.13 -12.44
C PHE A 73 -9.27 4.89 -11.49
N VAL A 74 -10.36 4.24 -11.08
CA VAL A 74 -11.32 4.76 -10.11
C VAL A 74 -11.44 3.76 -8.98
N PHE A 75 -11.55 4.27 -7.75
CA PHE A 75 -11.74 3.46 -6.57
C PHE A 75 -12.66 4.17 -5.60
N GLU A 76 -13.50 3.40 -4.91
CA GLU A 76 -14.25 3.87 -3.76
C GLU A 76 -13.37 3.71 -2.52
N SER A 77 -13.23 4.76 -1.71
CA SER A 77 -12.47 4.71 -0.47
C SER A 77 -13.17 5.51 0.61
N VAL A 78 -13.32 4.91 1.79
CA VAL A 78 -13.87 5.57 2.97
C VAL A 78 -12.81 6.51 3.55
N PHE A 79 -13.07 7.81 3.63
CA PHE A 79 -12.10 8.86 4.00
C PHE A 79 -11.79 8.94 5.51
N SER A 80 -11.41 7.83 6.14
CA SER A 80 -11.20 7.76 7.59
C SER A 80 -9.76 7.94 8.07
N HIS A 81 -8.77 8.05 7.16
CA HIS A 81 -7.35 8.17 7.55
C HIS A 81 -6.61 9.24 6.72
N PRO A 82 -5.78 10.10 7.34
CA PRO A 82 -5.07 11.20 6.65
C PRO A 82 -4.14 10.76 5.52
N SER A 83 -3.57 9.55 5.56
CA SER A 83 -2.72 9.03 4.48
C SER A 83 -3.40 9.03 3.11
N LYS A 84 -4.74 8.96 3.07
CA LYS A 84 -5.52 9.01 1.83
C LYS A 84 -5.47 10.39 1.16
N ILE A 85 -5.25 11.46 1.92
CA ILE A 85 -5.06 12.82 1.38
C ILE A 85 -3.70 12.94 0.70
N ALA A 86 -2.64 12.38 1.31
CA ALA A 86 -1.31 12.36 0.71
C ALA A 86 -1.31 11.63 -0.65
N GLN A 87 -2.01 10.51 -0.75
CA GLN A 87 -2.19 9.78 -2.02
C GLN A 87 -2.84 10.60 -3.12
N LEU A 88 -3.81 11.46 -2.80
CA LEU A 88 -4.45 12.34 -3.79
C LEU A 88 -3.54 13.48 -4.22
N GLN A 89 -2.76 14.04 -3.30
CA GLN A 89 -1.76 15.06 -3.62
C GLN A 89 -0.72 14.51 -4.60
N ASP A 90 -0.23 13.30 -4.35
CA ASP A 90 0.72 12.62 -5.25
C ASP A 90 0.13 12.37 -6.65
N ALA A 91 -1.14 11.98 -6.73
CA ALA A 91 -1.82 11.78 -8.01
C ALA A 91 -1.96 13.08 -8.83
N VAL A 92 -2.32 14.19 -8.16
CA VAL A 92 -2.42 15.51 -8.82
C VAL A 92 -1.04 15.99 -9.30
N LEU A 93 -0.01 15.88 -8.45
CA LEU A 93 1.37 16.26 -8.81
C LEU A 93 1.90 15.46 -10.00
N THR A 94 1.66 14.15 -10.02
CA THR A 94 2.07 13.27 -11.13
C THR A 94 1.33 13.63 -12.42
N SER A 95 0.02 13.91 -12.35
CA SER A 95 -0.78 14.32 -13.52
C SER A 95 -0.31 15.64 -14.12
N LEU A 96 0.14 16.60 -13.30
CA LEU A 96 0.66 17.87 -13.78
C LEU A 96 1.99 17.71 -14.53
N CYS A 97 2.88 16.82 -14.07
CA CYS A 97 4.14 16.54 -14.76
C CYS A 97 3.93 15.85 -16.13
N SER A 98 2.89 15.02 -16.27
CA SER A 98 2.57 14.37 -17.55
C SER A 98 2.01 15.30 -18.64
N LYS A 99 1.69 16.56 -18.31
CA LYS A 99 1.20 17.57 -19.29
C LYS A 99 2.30 18.49 -19.85
N ILE A 100 3.54 18.34 -19.39
CA ILE A 100 4.68 19.19 -19.80
C ILE A 100 5.53 18.52 -20.91
N TYR A 101 5.13 17.34 -21.39
CA TYR A 101 5.73 16.67 -22.56
C TYR A 101 4.73 16.54 -23.70
#